data_AF-A0A660YGZ0-F1
#
_entry.id   AF-A0A660YGZ0-F1
#
_cell.length_a   1.000
_cell.length_b   1.000
_cell.length_c   1.000
_cell.angle_alpha   90.00
_cell.angle_beta   90.00
_cell.angle_gamma   90.00
#
_symmetry.space_group_name_H-M   'P 1'
#
loop_
_entity.id
_entity.type
_entity.pdbx_description
1 polymer ?
#
loop_
_entity_poly.entity_id
_entity_poly.type
_entity_poly.pdbx_seq_one_letter_code
_entity_poly.pdbx_strand_id
1 'polypeptide(L)'
;ESELKGEPPDGVLVVKDRIADSMFQQVLLRPEEYDVIATPNLNGDYLSDASAALVGGLGMAPGANVGDLLAVFEPTHGTAPKYAGLDKVNPSSLILSGAMMLEYIGWKEAAELVVRALERTISEGKVTYDLARQMEGATLLKCSEFGEAVMENIG
;
A
#
# COMPACT_ATOMS: atom_id res chain seq x y z
N GLU A 1 -19.07 22.19 -4.34
CA GLU A 1 -17.96 23.08 -3.91
C GLU A 1 -18.05 23.25 -2.40
N SER A 2 -16.97 22.98 -1.65
CA SER A 2 -17.00 23.16 -0.20
C SER A 2 -17.10 24.65 0.15
N GLU A 3 -18.01 25.02 1.05
CA GLU A 3 -18.20 26.41 1.52
C GLU A 3 -16.99 26.99 2.28
N LEU A 4 -15.98 26.16 2.57
CA LEU A 4 -14.73 26.55 3.22
C LEU A 4 -13.81 27.27 2.23
N LYS A 5 -13.64 28.57 2.44
CA LYS A 5 -12.54 29.37 1.85
C LYS A 5 -11.39 29.42 2.86
N GLY A 6 -10.33 28.64 2.63
CA GLY A 6 -9.13 28.61 3.47
C GLY A 6 -8.81 27.22 4.02
N GLU A 7 -7.80 27.12 4.90
CA GLU A 7 -7.52 25.89 5.64
C GLU A 7 -8.69 25.55 6.57
N PRO A 8 -9.11 24.27 6.63
CA PRO A 8 -10.15 23.86 7.56
C PRO A 8 -9.69 24.06 9.01
N PRO A 9 -10.60 24.40 9.94
CA PRO A 9 -10.25 24.45 11.35
C PRO A 9 -9.75 23.09 11.84
N ASP A 10 -8.84 23.11 12.82
CA ASP A 10 -8.32 21.89 13.45
C ASP A 10 -9.46 20.99 13.95
N GLY A 11 -9.37 19.70 13.63
CA GLY A 11 -10.36 18.69 14.02
C GLY A 11 -11.62 18.63 13.16
N VAL A 12 -11.73 19.44 12.09
CA VAL A 12 -12.87 19.39 11.17
C VAL A 12 -12.58 18.46 9.98
N LEU A 13 -13.41 17.42 9.82
CA LEU A 13 -13.39 16.58 8.63
C LEU A 13 -13.99 17.33 7.44
N VAL A 14 -13.19 17.53 6.39
CA VAL A 14 -13.66 18.17 5.16
C VAL A 14 -14.14 17.11 4.17
N VAL A 15 -15.42 17.18 3.80
CA VAL A 15 -16.02 16.28 2.79
C VAL A 15 -16.14 17.04 1.47
N LYS A 16 -15.55 16.49 0.41
CA LYS A 16 -15.58 17.02 -0.97
C LYS A 16 -15.91 15.88 -1.93
N ASP A 17 -16.45 16.24 -3.10
CA ASP A 17 -16.66 15.32 -4.21
C ASP A 17 -15.84 15.71 -5.44
N ARG A 18 -15.56 14.72 -6.29
CA ARG A 18 -14.92 14.88 -7.60
C ARG A 18 -15.58 13.91 -8.58
N ILE A 19 -15.68 14.33 -9.84
CA ILE A 19 -16.00 13.40 -10.93
C ILE A 19 -14.81 12.45 -11.10
N ALA A 20 -15.08 11.18 -11.43
CA ALA A 20 -14.07 10.11 -11.43
C ALA A 20 -12.85 10.44 -12.30
N ASP A 21 -13.06 10.92 -13.53
CA ASP A 21 -11.99 11.32 -14.46
C ASP A 21 -11.11 12.44 -13.90
N SER A 22 -11.73 13.44 -13.26
CA SER A 22 -11.03 14.50 -12.54
C SER A 22 -10.24 13.93 -11.37
N MET A 23 -10.80 12.97 -10.62
CA MET A 23 -10.10 12.34 -9.50
C MET A 23 -8.82 11.61 -9.96
N PHE A 24 -8.84 10.91 -11.10
CA PHE A 24 -7.62 10.35 -11.68
C PHE A 24 -6.56 11.41 -11.98
N GLN A 25 -6.96 12.58 -12.51
CA GLN A 25 -6.02 13.69 -12.73
C GLN A 25 -5.49 14.25 -11.41
N GLN A 26 -6.34 14.33 -10.39
CA GLN A 26 -5.98 14.90 -9.09
C GLN A 26 -5.01 14.02 -8.31
N VAL A 27 -5.17 12.69 -8.32
CA VAL A 27 -4.20 11.77 -7.71
C VAL A 27 -2.81 11.91 -8.37
N LEU A 28 -2.76 12.23 -9.67
CA LEU A 28 -1.49 12.43 -10.38
C LEU A 28 -0.85 13.79 -10.09
N LEU A 29 -1.65 14.86 -10.03
CA LEU A 29 -1.17 16.24 -9.99
C LEU A 29 -1.04 16.80 -8.56
N ARG A 30 -1.92 16.35 -7.67
CA ARG A 30 -2.13 16.88 -6.32
C ARG A 30 -2.45 15.75 -5.32
N PRO A 31 -1.64 14.68 -5.23
CA PRO A 31 -1.91 13.55 -4.33
C PRO A 31 -2.01 13.97 -2.86
N GLU A 32 -1.20 14.95 -2.45
CA GLU A 32 -1.15 15.47 -1.07
C GLU A 32 -2.44 16.19 -0.61
N GLU A 33 -3.37 16.51 -1.53
CA GLU A 33 -4.65 17.14 -1.18
C GLU A 33 -5.72 16.12 -0.70
N TYR A 34 -5.40 14.82 -0.69
CA TYR A 34 -6.38 13.74 -0.47
C TYR A 34 -5.89 12.69 0.54
N ASP A 35 -6.71 12.45 1.58
CA ASP A 35 -6.43 11.43 2.60
C ASP A 35 -7.29 10.17 2.43
N VAL A 36 -8.61 10.34 2.33
CA VAL A 36 -9.60 9.24 2.26
C VAL A 36 -10.51 9.45 1.06
N ILE A 37 -10.58 8.45 0.19
CA ILE A 37 -11.42 8.48 -1.01
C ILE A 37 -12.48 7.38 -0.92
N ALA A 38 -13.74 7.79 -0.79
CA ALA A 38 -14.89 6.90 -0.85
C ALA A 38 -15.44 6.84 -2.29
N THR A 39 -15.67 5.63 -2.80
CA THR A 39 -16.06 5.45 -4.20
C THR A 39 -16.83 4.14 -4.42
N PRO A 40 -17.71 4.04 -5.43
CA PRO A 40 -18.32 2.78 -5.83
C PRO A 40 -17.25 1.76 -6.31
N ASN A 41 -17.63 0.49 -6.29
CA ASN A 41 -16.75 -0.66 -6.58
C ASN A 41 -15.84 -0.44 -7.81
N LEU A 42 -16.43 -0.21 -8.99
CA LEU A 42 -15.66 -0.07 -10.24
C LEU A 42 -14.66 1.11 -10.23
N ASN A 43 -15.06 2.25 -9.68
CA ASN A 43 -14.18 3.41 -9.60
C ASN A 43 -13.07 3.19 -8.56
N GLY A 44 -13.36 2.47 -7.48
CA GLY A 44 -12.36 2.08 -6.46
C GLY A 44 -11.33 1.12 -7.00
N ASP A 45 -11.76 0.11 -7.75
CA ASP A 45 -10.89 -0.84 -8.45
C ASP A 45 -9.88 -0.09 -9.34
N TYR A 46 -10.37 0.76 -10.25
CA TYR A 46 -9.48 1.50 -11.16
C TYR A 46 -8.58 2.50 -10.43
N LEU A 47 -9.11 3.24 -9.46
CA LEU A 47 -8.36 4.30 -8.79
C LEU A 47 -7.29 3.74 -7.84
N SER A 48 -7.59 2.66 -7.13
CA SER A 48 -6.64 2.01 -6.23
C SER A 48 -5.45 1.42 -7.00
N ASP A 49 -5.69 0.73 -8.11
CA ASP A 49 -4.63 0.22 -8.99
C ASP A 49 -3.75 1.34 -9.57
N ALA A 50 -4.38 2.42 -10.06
CA ALA A 50 -3.65 3.57 -10.57
C ALA A 50 -2.80 4.24 -9.48
N SER A 51 -3.34 4.36 -8.27
CA SER A 51 -2.62 4.95 -7.13
C SER A 51 -1.46 4.07 -6.70
N ALA A 52 -1.65 2.75 -6.62
CA ALA A 52 -0.59 1.78 -6.33
C ALA A 52 0.54 1.86 -7.37
N ALA A 53 0.20 2.00 -8.66
CA ALA A 53 1.18 2.15 -9.72
C ALA A 53 2.08 3.38 -9.58
N LEU A 54 1.60 4.47 -8.96
CA LEU A 54 2.37 5.70 -8.77
C LEU A 54 3.45 5.58 -7.70
N VAL A 55 3.26 4.71 -6.71
CA VAL A 55 4.11 4.64 -5.51
C VAL A 55 4.99 3.39 -5.43
N GLY A 56 5.17 2.66 -6.54
CA GLY A 56 6.02 1.46 -6.61
C GLY A 56 5.32 0.21 -7.12
N GLY A 57 4.01 0.28 -7.36
CA GLY A 57 3.22 -0.78 -7.98
C GLY A 57 2.43 -1.63 -7.00
N LEU A 58 1.57 -2.49 -7.58
CA LEU A 58 0.69 -3.44 -6.88
C LEU A 58 1.39 -4.36 -5.88
N GLY A 59 2.70 -4.62 -6.05
CA GLY A 59 3.49 -5.41 -5.10
C GLY A 59 3.62 -4.76 -3.71
N MET A 60 3.30 -3.47 -3.58
CA MET A 60 3.41 -2.69 -2.35
C MET A 60 2.05 -2.24 -1.79
N ALA A 61 0.93 -2.54 -2.46
CA ALA A 61 -0.39 -2.07 -2.04
C ALA A 61 -1.13 -3.16 -1.23
N PRO A 62 -1.27 -3.02 0.11
CA PRO A 62 -2.04 -3.96 0.92
C PRO A 62 -3.55 -3.74 0.77
N GLY A 63 -4.34 -4.72 1.18
CA GLY A 63 -5.80 -4.68 1.09
C GLY A 63 -6.50 -5.29 2.29
N ALA A 64 -7.72 -4.81 2.53
CA ALA A 64 -8.62 -5.36 3.54
C ALA A 64 -10.06 -5.28 3.07
N ASN A 65 -10.78 -6.38 3.24
CA ASN A 65 -12.21 -6.52 3.06
C ASN A 65 -12.86 -6.62 4.45
N VAL A 66 -13.46 -5.52 4.92
CA VAL A 66 -14.02 -5.41 6.27
C VAL A 66 -15.55 -5.37 6.19
N GLY A 67 -16.21 -6.27 6.92
CA GLY A 67 -17.65 -6.26 7.13
C GLY A 67 -18.00 -6.26 8.62
N ASP A 68 -19.29 -6.31 8.95
CA ASP A 68 -19.77 -6.17 10.34
C ASP A 68 -19.32 -7.29 11.28
N LEU A 69 -19.09 -8.49 10.74
CA LEU A 69 -18.78 -9.70 11.53
C LEU A 69 -17.36 -10.24 11.30
N LEU A 70 -16.79 -9.97 10.12
CA LEU A 70 -15.57 -10.59 9.64
C LEU A 70 -14.75 -9.56 8.88
N ALA A 71 -13.43 -9.68 8.97
CA ALA A 71 -12.48 -8.95 8.16
C ALA A 71 -11.50 -9.94 7.52
N VAL A 72 -11.21 -9.73 6.24
CA VAL A 72 -10.23 -10.51 5.46
C VAL A 72 -9.15 -9.56 4.97
N PHE A 73 -7.89 -9.89 5.22
CA PHE A 73 -6.75 -9.08 4.81
C PHE A 73 -5.99 -9.83 3.73
N GLU A 74 -5.83 -9.20 2.58
CA GLU A 74 -5.30 -9.85 1.38
C GLU A 74 -4.57 -8.84 0.49
N PRO A 75 -3.55 -9.27 -0.26
CA PRO A 75 -2.87 -8.39 -1.20
C PRO A 75 -3.83 -7.95 -2.31
N THR A 76 -3.67 -6.72 -2.78
CA THR A 76 -4.48 -6.18 -3.90
C THR A 76 -4.16 -6.85 -5.23
N HIS A 77 -2.96 -7.40 -5.39
CA HIS A 77 -2.56 -8.03 -6.63
C HIS A 77 -3.18 -9.41 -6.83
N GLY A 78 -3.42 -9.78 -8.10
CA GLY A 78 -3.84 -11.13 -8.47
C GLY A 78 -2.75 -12.20 -8.32
N THR A 79 -3.01 -13.39 -8.84
CA THR A 79 -2.19 -14.60 -8.65
C THR A 79 -0.84 -14.61 -9.37
N ALA A 80 -0.62 -13.68 -10.31
CA ALA A 80 0.59 -13.57 -11.15
C ALA A 80 1.20 -14.93 -11.60
N PRO A 81 0.45 -15.77 -12.37
CA PRO A 81 0.80 -17.19 -12.59
C PRO A 81 2.20 -17.43 -13.17
N LYS A 82 2.69 -16.50 -13.99
CA LYS A 82 4.03 -16.53 -14.59
C LYS A 82 5.18 -16.53 -13.57
N TYR A 83 4.94 -16.14 -12.32
CA TYR A 83 5.93 -16.11 -11.26
C TYR A 83 5.73 -17.17 -10.16
N ALA A 84 4.67 -17.98 -10.29
CA ALA A 84 4.38 -19.03 -9.32
C ALA A 84 5.55 -20.02 -9.22
N GLY A 85 6.00 -20.31 -7.99
CA GLY A 85 7.08 -21.25 -7.71
C GLY A 85 8.48 -20.78 -8.11
N LEU A 86 8.66 -19.52 -8.54
CA LEU A 86 9.96 -19.02 -9.00
C LEU A 86 10.79 -18.33 -7.91
N ASP A 87 10.25 -18.14 -6.72
CA ASP A 87 10.90 -17.42 -5.61
C ASP A 87 11.33 -15.99 -6.00
N LYS A 88 10.46 -15.28 -6.73
CA LYS A 88 10.76 -13.95 -7.32
C LYS A 88 9.80 -12.84 -6.92
N VAL A 89 8.57 -13.17 -6.54
CA VAL A 89 7.54 -12.16 -6.29
C VAL A 89 7.89 -11.32 -5.07
N ASN A 90 7.44 -10.07 -5.08
CA ASN A 90 7.53 -9.19 -3.92
C ASN A 90 6.44 -9.59 -2.90
N PRO A 91 6.79 -10.02 -1.68
CA PRO A 91 5.79 -10.39 -0.68
C PRO A 91 5.24 -9.19 0.11
N SER A 92 5.69 -7.96 -0.18
CA SER A 92 5.41 -6.77 0.63
C SER A 92 3.93 -6.47 0.81
N SER A 93 3.12 -6.53 -0.26
CA SER A 93 1.66 -6.32 -0.19
C SER A 93 0.99 -7.29 0.79
N LEU A 94 1.40 -8.57 0.80
CA LEU A 94 0.87 -9.57 1.73
C LEU A 94 1.35 -9.32 3.17
N ILE A 95 2.63 -8.98 3.36
CA ILE A 95 3.19 -8.62 4.67
C ILE A 95 2.45 -7.42 5.26
N LEU A 96 2.23 -6.37 4.47
CA LEU A 96 1.51 -5.16 4.87
C LEU A 96 0.02 -5.44 5.14
N SER A 97 -0.60 -6.34 4.38
CA SER A 97 -1.97 -6.80 4.70
C SER A 97 -2.01 -7.52 6.05
N GLY A 98 -0.98 -8.31 6.37
CA GLY A 98 -0.78 -8.87 7.70
C GLY A 98 -0.60 -7.81 8.79
N ALA A 99 0.14 -6.73 8.50
CA ALA A 99 0.28 -5.60 9.43
C ALA A 99 -1.07 -4.88 9.67
N MET A 100 -1.86 -4.66 8.61
CA MET A 100 -3.23 -4.11 8.74
C MET A 100 -4.12 -5.01 9.61
N MET A 101 -3.99 -6.34 9.47
CA MET A 101 -4.72 -7.29 10.32
C MET A 101 -4.32 -7.14 11.79
N LEU A 102 -3.00 -7.07 12.08
CA LEU A 102 -2.50 -6.87 13.44
C LEU A 102 -3.03 -5.58 14.05
N GLU A 103 -3.02 -4.48 13.29
CA GLU A 103 -3.59 -3.21 13.71
C GLU A 103 -5.09 -3.33 14.00
N TYR A 104 -5.85 -3.99 13.10
CA TYR A 104 -7.28 -4.19 13.24
C TYR A 104 -7.68 -4.97 14.51
N ILE A 105 -6.88 -5.96 14.91
CA ILE A 105 -7.11 -6.73 16.16
C ILE A 105 -6.53 -6.03 17.42
N GLY A 106 -6.00 -4.81 17.27
CA GLY A 106 -5.49 -3.99 18.36
C GLY A 106 -4.02 -4.21 18.73
N TRP A 107 -3.27 -4.99 17.94
CA TRP A 107 -1.84 -5.26 18.15
C TRP A 107 -0.98 -4.23 17.41
N LYS A 108 -1.11 -2.96 17.81
CA LYS A 108 -0.52 -1.82 17.10
C LYS A 108 1.01 -1.87 17.10
N GLU A 109 1.63 -2.21 18.22
CA GLU A 109 3.09 -2.28 18.34
C GLU A 109 3.67 -3.33 17.38
N ALA A 110 2.99 -4.46 17.22
CA ALA A 110 3.39 -5.51 16.30
C ALA A 110 3.22 -5.07 14.83
N ALA A 111 2.11 -4.42 14.50
CA ALA A 111 1.88 -3.86 13.17
C ALA A 111 2.97 -2.85 12.79
N GLU A 112 3.29 -1.91 13.69
CA GLU A 112 4.32 -0.91 13.49
C GLU A 112 5.72 -1.53 13.34
N LEU A 113 6.05 -2.59 14.10
CA LEU A 113 7.33 -3.29 13.95
C LEU A 113 7.47 -3.90 12.56
N VAL A 114 6.40 -4.51 12.03
CA VAL A 114 6.40 -5.09 10.67
C VAL A 114 6.60 -3.99 9.61
N VAL A 115 5.87 -2.88 9.72
CA VAL A 115 5.99 -1.75 8.77
C VAL A 115 7.40 -1.17 8.81
N ARG A 116 7.94 -0.86 10.00
CA ARG A 116 9.29 -0.31 10.16
C ARG A 116 10.37 -1.26 9.63
N ALA A 117 10.23 -2.56 9.86
CA ALA A 117 11.17 -3.55 9.36
C ALA A 117 11.18 -3.58 7.82
N LEU A 118 10.01 -3.52 7.20
CA LEU A 118 9.88 -3.46 5.75
C LEU A 118 10.48 -2.17 5.16
N GLU A 119 10.15 -1.02 5.75
CA GLU A 119 10.70 0.29 5.36
C GLU A 119 12.23 0.31 5.45
N ARG A 120 12.78 -0.24 6.53
CA ARG A 120 14.22 -0.36 6.73
C ARG A 120 14.87 -1.25 5.67
N THR A 121 14.32 -2.43 5.40
CA THR A 121 14.84 -3.34 4.37
C THR A 121 14.88 -2.69 2.99
N ILE A 122 13.82 -1.98 2.61
CA ILE A 122 13.76 -1.24 1.33
C ILE A 122 14.77 -0.08 1.33
N SER A 123 14.90 0.66 2.45
CA SER A 123 15.84 1.78 2.58
C SER A 123 17.31 1.34 2.53
N GLU A 124 17.61 0.12 2.96
CA GLU A 124 18.93 -0.52 2.80
C GLU A 124 19.20 -0.95 1.34
N GLY A 125 18.25 -0.76 0.43
CA GLY A 125 18.35 -1.15 -0.98
C GLY A 125 18.23 -2.66 -1.21
N LYS A 126 17.79 -3.43 -0.21
CA LYS A 126 17.58 -4.88 -0.29
C LYS A 126 16.15 -5.14 -0.78
N VAL A 127 15.97 -5.44 -2.06
CA VAL A 127 14.62 -5.46 -2.67
C VAL A 127 14.46 -6.55 -3.73
N THR A 128 13.21 -6.88 -4.05
CA THR A 128 12.86 -7.79 -5.15
C THR A 128 12.89 -7.09 -6.52
N TYR A 129 12.81 -7.87 -7.60
CA TYR A 129 13.06 -7.41 -8.98
C TYR A 129 12.21 -6.22 -9.45
N ASP A 130 10.99 -6.09 -8.93
CA ASP A 130 10.00 -5.07 -9.27
C ASP A 130 10.39 -3.69 -8.75
N LEU A 131 11.05 -3.62 -7.59
CA LEU A 131 11.62 -2.40 -7.02
C LEU A 131 13.06 -2.19 -7.47
N ALA A 132 13.86 -3.26 -7.59
CA ALA A 132 15.26 -3.17 -8.02
C ALA A 132 15.43 -2.47 -9.38
N ARG A 133 14.48 -2.66 -10.31
CA ARG A 133 14.48 -1.97 -11.62
C ARG A 133 14.23 -0.45 -11.54
N GLN A 134 13.81 0.05 -10.39
CA GLN A 134 13.51 1.46 -10.13
C GLN A 134 14.57 2.14 -9.24
N MET A 135 15.58 1.38 -8.77
CA MET A 135 16.57 1.83 -7.80
C MET A 135 17.99 1.59 -8.33
N GLU A 136 18.83 2.62 -8.30
CA GLU A 136 20.25 2.47 -8.63
C GLU A 136 21.01 1.82 -7.46
N GLY A 137 21.83 0.81 -7.74
CA GLY A 137 22.65 0.14 -6.73
C GLY A 137 21.90 -0.81 -5.78
N ALA A 138 20.65 -1.14 -6.08
CA ALA A 138 19.87 -2.08 -5.27
C ALA A 138 20.47 -3.49 -5.24
N THR A 139 20.42 -4.11 -4.06
CA THR A 139 20.70 -5.54 -3.88
C THR A 139 19.44 -6.33 -4.22
N LEU A 140 19.48 -7.05 -5.34
CA LEU A 140 18.38 -7.90 -5.78
C LEU A 140 18.29 -9.16 -4.90
N LEU A 141 17.15 -9.34 -4.23
CA LEU A 141 16.83 -10.51 -3.44
C LEU A 141 15.74 -11.38 -4.10
N LYS A 142 15.76 -12.67 -3.79
CA LYS A 142 14.62 -13.58 -3.99
C LYS A 142 13.48 -13.27 -3.03
N CYS A 143 12.30 -13.84 -3.26
CA CYS A 143 11.14 -13.66 -2.37
C CYS A 143 11.45 -14.15 -0.93
N SER A 144 12.05 -15.34 -0.82
CA SER A 144 12.48 -15.94 0.45
C SER A 144 13.52 -15.07 1.18
N GLU A 145 14.58 -14.70 0.48
CA GLU A 145 15.67 -13.84 0.99
C GLU A 145 15.16 -12.46 1.43
N PHE A 146 14.19 -11.88 0.70
CA PHE A 146 13.56 -10.63 1.09
C PHE A 146 12.75 -10.78 2.38
N GLY A 147 11.99 -11.87 2.52
CA GLY A 147 11.29 -12.19 3.77
C GLY A 147 12.24 -12.36 4.96
N GLU A 148 13.37 -13.03 4.77
CA GLU A 148 14.43 -13.14 5.77
C GLU A 148 15.02 -11.77 6.14
N ALA A 149 15.35 -10.94 5.15
CA ALA A 149 15.87 -9.59 5.40
C ALA A 149 14.87 -8.69 6.16
N VAL A 150 13.57 -8.81 5.88
CA VAL A 150 12.52 -8.14 6.67
C VAL A 150 12.51 -8.66 8.10
N MET A 151 12.58 -9.97 8.32
CA MET A 151 12.63 -10.54 9.68
C MET A 151 13.87 -10.10 10.46
N GLU A 152 15.04 -10.02 9.83
CA GLU A 152 16.28 -9.53 10.47
C GLU A 152 16.17 -8.08 10.94
N ASN A 153 15.30 -7.29 10.31
CA ASN A 153 15.04 -5.89 10.65
C ASN A 153 13.87 -5.70 11.64
N ILE A 154 13.26 -6.78 12.14
CA ILE A 154 12.32 -6.72 13.27
C ILE A 154 13.12 -6.59 14.57
N GLY A 155 13.36 -5.35 15.01
CA GLY A 155 14.04 -5.00 16.27
C GLY A 155 15.45 -4.44 16.07
#